data_AF-A0A1J3FYX8-F1
#
_entry.id   AF-A0A1J3FYX8-F1
#
_cell.length_a   1.000
_cell.length_b   1.000
_cell.length_c   1.000
_cell.angle_alpha   90.00
_cell.angle_beta   90.00
_cell.angle_gamma   90.00
#
_symmetry.space_group_name_H-M   'P 1'
#
loop_
_entity.id
_entity.type
_entity.pdbx_description
1 polymer ?
#
loop_
_entity_poly.entity_id
_entity_poly.type
_entity_poly.pdbx_seq_one_letter_code
_entity_poly.pdbx_strand_id
1 'polypeptide(L)'
;TLVQKSGDIIFGGSRGALGLSFQGLEKMGLFSNKISRDELKPGDHIYSWRNAYLYSHHGIYVGDGKVIHFTCGGGLEAGTGTFLDKIIVSSVPNHGGGSSPCLNCGDQSRLDGVISSCLHCFLAGGNLYLYEYGVSRALLMAKPRGGTCTTAASDPPEEALPRAEYLLLHKGFGVYDLLNNNCEDFAIYCKTGLIVLLKHGCSGQANSASAARRAFSWSCAGVLKSVSVGSVARYTLSSSLGVAGFACIALEGYGKYCRARLDADIGVRVDAFKVHVEDLASAIAITQGRSKNEIKDKLIIS
;
A
#
# COMPACT_ATOMS: atom_id res chain seq x y z
N THR A 1 34.99 -33.34 8.36
CA THR A 1 34.97 -32.55 7.12
C THR A 1 34.09 -33.26 6.11
N LEU A 2 32.83 -32.84 5.98
CA LEU A 2 31.90 -33.39 4.99
C LEU A 2 31.24 -32.22 4.27
N VAL A 3 31.40 -32.27 2.96
CA VAL A 3 31.21 -31.21 1.98
C VAL A 3 29.74 -31.10 1.60
N GLN A 4 29.26 -29.87 1.57
CA GLN A 4 27.99 -29.41 1.04
C GLN A 4 27.87 -29.72 -0.46
N LYS A 5 26.78 -30.35 -0.90
CA LYS A 5 26.39 -30.39 -2.33
C LYS A 5 24.99 -29.81 -2.50
N SER A 6 24.96 -28.72 -3.25
CA SER A 6 23.79 -28.06 -3.81
C SER A 6 23.02 -29.01 -4.74
N GLY A 7 21.71 -29.07 -4.59
CA GLY A 7 20.80 -29.70 -5.54
C GLY A 7 20.11 -28.63 -6.37
N ASP A 8 20.61 -28.41 -7.59
CA ASP A 8 19.91 -27.63 -8.62
C ASP A 8 18.80 -28.48 -9.22
N ILE A 9 17.55 -28.02 -9.13
CA ILE A 9 16.40 -28.65 -9.79
C ILE A 9 16.26 -28.02 -11.18
N ILE A 10 16.63 -28.77 -12.21
CA ILE A 10 16.43 -28.42 -13.62
C ILE A 10 15.01 -28.86 -14.03
N PHE A 11 14.11 -27.92 -14.33
CA PHE A 11 12.86 -28.23 -15.03
C PHE A 11 13.02 -27.95 -16.53
N GLY A 12 12.87 -29.02 -17.33
CA GLY A 12 12.92 -28.98 -18.79
C GLY A 12 11.76 -28.17 -19.38
N GLY A 13 12.09 -27.29 -20.31
CA GLY A 13 11.14 -26.39 -20.96
C GLY A 13 10.35 -27.07 -22.08
N SER A 14 9.03 -27.02 -21.99
CA SER A 14 8.11 -27.18 -23.11
C SER A 14 7.89 -25.82 -23.79
N ARG A 15 8.33 -25.71 -25.05
CA ARG A 15 8.12 -24.52 -25.91
C ARG A 15 6.64 -24.43 -26.30
N GLY A 16 5.90 -23.52 -25.67
CA GLY A 16 4.59 -23.03 -26.11
C GLY A 16 4.71 -21.61 -26.68
N ALA A 17 3.89 -21.29 -27.68
CA ALA A 17 3.98 -20.09 -28.51
C ALA A 17 3.75 -18.78 -27.73
N LEU A 18 4.85 -18.16 -27.29
CA LEU A 18 5.12 -16.72 -27.12
C LEU A 18 6.52 -16.66 -26.49
N GLY A 19 7.55 -16.59 -27.35
CA GLY A 19 8.96 -16.68 -26.94
C GLY A 19 9.44 -15.44 -26.20
N LEU A 20 9.07 -15.30 -24.93
CA LEU A 20 9.69 -14.35 -24.01
C LEU A 20 10.43 -15.15 -22.93
N SER A 21 11.73 -14.90 -22.79
CA SER A 21 12.55 -15.57 -21.78
C SER A 21 12.11 -15.15 -20.38
N PHE A 22 12.31 -16.01 -19.39
CA PHE A 22 12.03 -15.71 -17.98
C PHE A 22 12.74 -14.42 -17.51
N GLN A 23 13.98 -14.21 -17.96
CA GLN A 23 14.75 -12.98 -17.75
C GLN A 23 14.15 -11.75 -18.47
N GLY A 24 13.51 -11.94 -19.63
CA GLY A 24 12.81 -10.88 -20.35
C GLY A 24 11.54 -10.42 -19.63
N LEU A 25 10.82 -11.35 -18.98
CA LEU A 25 9.67 -11.03 -18.13
C LEU A 25 10.07 -10.38 -16.80
N GLU A 26 11.21 -10.78 -16.21
CA GLU A 26 11.78 -10.12 -15.01
C GLU A 26 12.09 -8.64 -15.28
N LYS A 27 12.68 -8.32 -16.44
CA LYS A 27 12.94 -6.94 -16.87
C LYS A 27 11.67 -6.13 -17.18
N MET A 28 10.55 -6.79 -17.45
CA MET A 28 9.26 -6.16 -17.75
C MET A 28 8.36 -5.96 -16.51
N GLY A 29 8.92 -5.94 -15.30
CA GLY A 29 8.17 -5.60 -14.09
C GLY A 29 7.06 -6.59 -13.72
N LEU A 30 6.97 -7.76 -14.38
CA LEU A 30 5.84 -8.66 -14.17
C LEU A 30 5.91 -9.39 -12.83
N PHE A 31 7.11 -9.55 -12.24
CA PHE A 31 7.30 -10.38 -11.04
C PHE A 31 7.89 -9.66 -9.82
N SER A 32 8.60 -8.54 -9.98
CA SER A 32 9.13 -7.81 -8.83
C SER A 32 9.46 -6.37 -9.20
N ASN A 33 8.99 -5.42 -8.39
CA ASN A 33 9.38 -4.02 -8.52
C ASN A 33 10.65 -3.70 -7.71
N LYS A 34 11.40 -4.72 -7.28
CA LYS A 34 12.57 -4.56 -6.43
C LYS A 34 13.69 -3.90 -7.23
N ILE A 35 14.30 -2.87 -6.66
CA ILE A 35 15.44 -2.16 -7.27
C ILE A 35 16.63 -2.15 -6.32
N SER A 36 17.83 -1.96 -6.88
CA SER A 36 19.04 -1.67 -6.11
C SER A 36 19.08 -0.20 -5.68
N ARG A 37 19.94 0.13 -4.72
CA ARG A 37 20.10 1.53 -4.26
C ARG A 37 20.72 2.43 -5.33
N ASP A 38 21.52 1.86 -6.23
CA ASP A 38 22.23 2.61 -7.27
C ASP A 38 21.32 3.04 -8.42
N GLU A 39 20.14 2.42 -8.55
CA GLU A 39 19.11 2.77 -9.53
C GLU A 39 18.22 3.93 -9.06
N LEU A 40 18.31 4.31 -7.78
CA LEU A 40 17.39 5.22 -7.12
C LEU A 40 17.64 6.67 -7.52
N LYS A 41 16.58 7.39 -7.93
CA LYS A 41 16.66 8.76 -8.41
C LYS A 41 15.76 9.69 -7.60
N PRO A 42 16.18 10.94 -7.33
CA PRO A 42 15.30 11.93 -6.71
C PRO A 42 13.97 12.04 -7.47
N GLY A 43 12.87 12.01 -6.73
CA GLY A 43 11.51 12.00 -7.26
C GLY A 43 10.91 10.60 -7.43
N ASP A 44 11.67 9.54 -7.16
CA ASP A 44 11.14 8.17 -7.16
C ASP A 44 10.17 7.95 -6.00
N HIS A 45 9.00 7.39 -6.32
CA HIS A 45 8.10 6.83 -5.32
C HIS A 45 8.55 5.41 -5.01
N ILE A 46 9.07 5.23 -3.81
CA ILE A 46 9.54 3.95 -3.32
C ILE A 46 8.62 3.38 -2.26
N TYR A 47 8.66 2.06 -2.13
CA TYR A 47 7.98 1.39 -1.05
C TYR A 47 8.78 0.21 -0.52
N SER A 48 8.40 -0.26 0.65
CA SER A 48 9.00 -1.42 1.28
C SER A 48 7.94 -2.22 2.02
N TRP A 49 7.93 -3.54 1.78
CA TRP A 49 6.99 -4.44 2.44
C TRP A 49 7.28 -4.57 3.94
N ARG A 50 6.21 -4.58 4.73
CA ARG A 50 6.19 -4.74 6.18
C ARG A 50 5.24 -5.87 6.55
N ASN A 51 5.41 -6.38 7.77
CA ASN A 51 4.50 -7.35 8.40
C ASN A 51 4.10 -8.51 7.45
N ALA A 52 5.10 -9.25 6.97
CA ALA A 52 4.91 -10.38 6.06
C ALA A 52 4.13 -10.06 4.76
N TYR A 53 4.44 -8.93 4.11
CA TYR A 53 3.83 -8.49 2.85
C TYR A 53 2.35 -8.05 2.96
N LEU A 54 1.86 -7.78 4.18
CA LEU A 54 0.48 -7.33 4.41
C LEU A 54 0.33 -5.81 4.32
N TYR A 55 1.44 -5.07 4.39
CA TYR A 55 1.48 -3.62 4.28
C TYR A 55 2.72 -3.21 3.49
N SER A 56 2.59 -2.25 2.59
CA SER A 56 3.71 -1.57 1.97
C SER A 56 3.83 -0.17 2.56
N HIS A 57 4.99 0.19 3.08
CA HIS A 57 5.24 1.56 3.52
C HIS A 57 5.81 2.36 2.36
N HIS A 58 5.23 3.52 2.06
CA HIS A 58 5.50 4.32 0.87
C HIS A 58 6.16 5.65 1.21
N GLY A 59 6.99 6.16 0.29
CA GLY A 59 7.64 7.45 0.42
C GLY A 59 8.21 7.96 -0.89
N ILE A 60 8.60 9.24 -0.90
CA ILE A 60 9.27 9.90 -2.02
C ILE A 60 10.75 10.03 -1.68
N TYR A 61 11.61 9.47 -2.50
CA TYR A 61 13.05 9.67 -2.38
C TYR A 61 13.43 11.06 -2.87
N VAL A 62 14.16 11.83 -2.06
CA VAL A 62 14.50 13.23 -2.36
C VAL A 62 15.99 13.45 -2.65
N GLY A 63 16.78 12.38 -2.73
CA GLY A 63 18.23 12.45 -2.86
C GLY A 63 18.98 12.29 -1.54
N ASP A 64 20.30 12.15 -1.61
CA ASP A 64 21.21 12.06 -0.46
C ASP A 64 20.81 11.02 0.60
N GLY A 65 20.22 9.91 0.18
CA GLY A 65 19.77 8.87 1.11
C GLY A 65 18.57 9.29 1.98
N LYS A 66 17.82 10.33 1.60
CA LYS A 66 16.64 10.83 2.34
C LYS A 66 15.33 10.48 1.67
N VAL A 67 14.31 10.24 2.48
CA VAL A 67 12.97 9.88 2.06
C VAL A 67 11.96 10.70 2.83
N ILE A 68 11.05 11.37 2.12
CA ILE A 68 9.88 12.03 2.70
C ILE A 68 8.73 11.04 2.66
N HIS A 69 8.07 10.83 3.79
CA HIS A 69 6.99 9.86 3.91
C HIS A 69 5.97 10.28 4.96
N PHE A 70 4.76 9.75 4.83
CA PHE A 70 3.65 10.03 5.71
C PHE A 70 3.50 8.91 6.73
N THR A 71 3.47 9.24 8.02
CA THR A 71 3.45 8.28 9.11
C THR A 71 2.44 8.65 10.20
N CYS A 72 2.04 7.65 10.98
CA CYS A 72 1.30 7.83 12.20
C CYS A 72 2.29 7.82 13.37
N GLY A 73 2.33 8.88 14.19
CA GLY A 73 3.28 8.94 15.30
C GLY A 73 3.07 7.83 16.33
N GLY A 74 4.18 7.32 16.87
CA GLY A 74 4.20 6.35 17.97
C GLY A 74 3.61 6.96 19.23
N GLY A 75 2.33 6.66 19.47
CA GLY A 75 1.52 7.25 20.53
C GLY A 75 0.03 7.00 20.34
N LEU A 76 -0.39 6.70 19.11
CA LEU A 76 -1.71 6.12 18.80
C LEU A 76 -1.65 4.59 18.80
N GLU A 77 -0.90 4.00 19.73
CA GLU A 77 -1.20 2.63 20.12
C GLU A 77 -2.63 2.68 20.65
N ALA A 78 -3.59 2.03 19.97
CA ALA A 78 -4.93 1.90 20.56
C ALA A 78 -4.89 1.08 21.86
N GLY A 79 -3.70 0.66 22.34
CA GLY A 79 -3.51 -0.20 23.50
C GLY A 79 -4.18 -1.57 23.34
N THR A 80 -4.77 -1.85 22.18
CA THR A 80 -5.65 -3.00 21.96
C THR A 80 -4.90 -4.25 21.52
N GLY A 81 -3.62 -4.13 21.11
CA GLY A 81 -2.83 -5.25 20.60
C GLY A 81 -3.36 -5.83 19.28
N THR A 82 -4.16 -5.04 18.54
CA THR A 82 -4.84 -5.53 17.33
C THR A 82 -3.90 -5.60 16.12
N PHE A 83 -4.31 -6.31 15.08
CA PHE A 83 -3.56 -6.37 13.81
C PHE A 83 -3.31 -4.98 13.20
N LEU A 84 -4.22 -4.03 13.41
CA LEU A 84 -4.06 -2.64 12.94
C LEU A 84 -2.96 -1.91 13.72
N ASP A 85 -2.87 -2.09 15.05
CA ASP A 85 -1.80 -1.50 15.87
C ASP A 85 -0.41 -1.93 15.36
N LYS A 86 -0.25 -3.21 14.98
CA LYS A 86 1.00 -3.72 14.39
C LYS A 86 1.35 -3.09 13.03
N ILE A 87 0.35 -2.68 12.26
CA ILE A 87 0.56 -1.99 10.98
C ILE A 87 0.90 -0.51 11.21
N ILE A 88 0.24 0.16 12.16
CA ILE A 88 0.54 1.55 12.54
C ILE A 88 2.01 1.65 12.96
N VAL A 89 2.46 0.77 13.87
CA VAL A 89 3.86 0.70 14.31
C VAL A 89 4.83 0.45 13.16
N SER A 90 4.40 -0.28 12.12
CA SER A 90 5.26 -0.58 10.96
C SER A 90 5.49 0.59 10.01
N SER A 91 4.72 1.67 10.15
CA SER A 91 4.92 2.94 9.43
C SER A 91 5.90 3.88 10.13
N VAL A 92 6.26 3.58 11.39
CA VAL A 92 7.22 4.36 12.18
C VAL A 92 8.64 3.96 11.74
N PRO A 93 9.54 4.93 11.47
CA PRO A 93 10.94 4.64 11.19
C PRO A 93 11.57 3.81 12.32
N ASN A 94 12.14 2.65 11.99
CA ASN A 94 12.81 1.79 12.97
C ASN A 94 14.27 1.55 12.58
N HIS A 95 15.16 1.65 13.56
CA HIS A 95 16.61 1.54 13.44
C HIS A 95 17.11 0.09 13.48
N GLY A 96 16.28 -0.89 13.12
CA GLY A 96 16.67 -2.30 13.14
C GLY A 96 16.83 -2.88 14.55
N GLY A 97 16.08 -2.38 15.54
CA GLY A 97 15.97 -3.02 16.86
C GLY A 97 17.10 -2.73 17.86
N GLY A 98 18.03 -1.82 17.54
CA GLY A 98 19.03 -1.33 18.50
C GLY A 98 18.49 -0.19 19.37
N SER A 99 18.90 -0.13 20.63
CA SER A 99 18.51 0.90 21.62
C SER A 99 19.18 2.27 21.42
N SER A 100 19.90 2.49 20.31
CA SER A 100 20.51 3.78 19.98
C SER A 100 19.74 4.47 18.84
N PRO A 101 19.45 5.78 18.96
CA PRO A 101 18.80 6.54 17.89
C PRO A 101 19.70 6.62 16.66
N CYS A 102 19.13 6.88 15.48
CA CYS A 102 19.95 7.16 14.31
C CYS A 102 20.93 8.27 14.59
N LEU A 103 22.11 8.17 14.00
CA LEU A 103 22.99 9.33 13.86
C LEU A 103 22.45 10.34 12.83
N ASN A 104 21.71 9.89 11.81
CA ASN A 104 21.19 10.77 10.74
C ASN A 104 19.81 11.35 11.06
N CYS A 105 18.91 10.53 11.59
CA CYS A 105 17.52 10.85 11.87
C CYS A 105 17.21 11.26 13.32
N GLY A 106 18.09 10.92 14.29
CA GLY A 106 17.74 10.98 15.71
C GLY A 106 16.61 10.02 16.11
N ASP A 107 15.89 10.36 17.18
CA ASP A 107 14.65 9.69 17.57
C ASP A 107 13.46 10.31 16.83
N GLN A 108 12.83 9.52 15.98
CA GLN A 108 11.64 9.90 15.20
C GLN A 108 10.39 9.14 15.64
N SER A 109 10.46 8.35 16.72
CA SER A 109 9.38 7.47 17.16
C SER A 109 8.07 8.21 17.46
N ARG A 110 8.15 9.47 17.87
CA ARG A 110 7.00 10.30 18.26
C ARG A 110 6.54 11.26 17.16
N LEU A 111 7.18 11.28 16.00
CA LEU A 111 6.80 12.18 14.91
C LEU A 111 5.62 11.61 14.14
N ASP A 112 4.60 12.43 13.92
CA ASP A 112 3.43 12.13 13.12
C ASP A 112 3.33 13.04 11.89
N GLY A 113 2.55 12.61 10.91
CA GLY A 113 2.31 13.36 9.69
C GLY A 113 3.40 13.16 8.65
N VAL A 114 3.73 14.21 7.90
CA VAL A 114 4.76 14.15 6.85
C VAL A 114 6.12 14.39 7.51
N ILE A 115 7.01 13.40 7.39
CA ILE A 115 8.34 13.43 8.02
C ILE A 115 9.43 13.10 6.98
N SER A 116 10.67 13.41 7.32
CA SER A 116 11.85 13.02 6.55
C SER A 116 12.73 12.07 7.37
N SER A 117 13.11 10.94 6.78
CA SER A 117 14.02 9.97 7.38
C SER A 117 15.12 9.57 6.39
N CYS A 118 16.16 8.90 6.87
CA CYS A 118 17.13 8.27 5.98
C CYS A 118 16.55 6.96 5.40
N LEU A 119 17.05 6.57 4.22
CA LEU A 119 16.60 5.39 3.50
C LEU A 119 16.67 4.11 4.35
N HIS A 120 17.68 3.99 5.21
CA HIS A 120 17.79 2.83 6.10
C HIS A 120 16.63 2.75 7.10
N CYS A 121 16.29 3.86 7.75
CA CYS A 121 15.18 3.94 8.70
C CYS A 121 13.83 3.78 8.03
N PHE A 122 13.67 4.37 6.83
CA PHE A 122 12.51 4.15 5.99
C PHE A 122 12.32 2.67 5.69
N LEU A 123 13.39 1.96 5.30
CA LEU A 123 13.36 0.53 4.94
C LEU A 123 13.14 -0.39 6.15
N ALA A 124 13.57 -0.02 7.36
CA ALA A 124 13.38 -0.81 8.59
C ALA A 124 13.77 -2.30 8.43
N GLY A 125 14.88 -2.57 7.74
CA GLY A 125 15.36 -3.92 7.43
C GLY A 125 14.66 -4.62 6.25
N GLY A 126 13.67 -4.00 5.63
CA GLY A 126 12.97 -4.47 4.45
C GLY A 126 13.70 -4.20 3.13
N ASN A 127 13.17 -4.78 2.05
CA ASN A 127 13.68 -4.59 0.69
C ASN A 127 13.16 -3.27 0.07
N LEU A 128 13.94 -2.69 -0.84
CA LEU A 128 13.58 -1.50 -1.60
C LEU A 128 12.82 -1.86 -2.88
N TYR A 129 11.68 -1.23 -3.12
CA TYR A 129 10.88 -1.39 -4.33
C TYR A 129 10.49 -0.04 -4.92
N LEU A 130 10.34 0.01 -6.24
CA LEU A 130 9.88 1.17 -6.99
C LEU A 130 8.38 1.04 -7.32
N TYR A 131 7.61 2.10 -7.11
CA TYR A 131 6.21 2.11 -7.48
C TYR A 131 6.05 2.41 -8.98
N GLU A 132 5.22 1.65 -9.68
CA GLU A 132 5.04 1.78 -11.13
C GLU A 132 3.85 2.69 -11.49
N TYR A 133 4.05 3.59 -12.44
CA TYR A 133 3.03 4.51 -12.95
C TYR A 133 2.72 4.22 -14.41
N GLY A 134 1.53 4.61 -14.88
CA GLY A 134 1.11 4.46 -16.26
C GLY A 134 1.00 3.00 -16.72
N VAL A 135 0.78 2.07 -15.79
CA VAL A 135 0.67 0.65 -16.16
C VAL A 135 -0.64 0.37 -16.89
N SER A 136 -0.66 -0.65 -17.73
CA SER A 136 -1.91 -1.07 -18.38
C SER A 136 -2.92 -1.61 -17.35
N ARG A 137 -4.22 -1.47 -17.66
CA ARG A 137 -5.29 -2.05 -16.83
C ARG A 137 -5.11 -3.55 -16.59
N ALA A 138 -4.64 -4.27 -17.62
CA ALA A 138 -4.36 -5.70 -17.53
C ALA A 138 -3.22 -6.00 -16.54
N LEU A 139 -2.15 -5.19 -16.54
CA LEU A 139 -1.04 -5.37 -15.59
C LEU A 139 -1.48 -5.07 -14.15
N LEU A 140 -2.26 -4.00 -13.94
CA LEU A 140 -2.84 -3.69 -12.63
C LEU A 140 -3.70 -4.85 -12.10
N MET A 141 -4.52 -5.46 -12.95
CA MET A 141 -5.37 -6.62 -12.59
C MET A 141 -4.54 -7.90 -12.37
N ALA A 142 -3.42 -8.06 -13.07
CA ALA A 142 -2.56 -9.23 -12.92
C ALA A 142 -1.75 -9.20 -11.61
N LYS A 143 -1.48 -8.03 -11.05
CA LYS A 143 -0.75 -7.88 -9.78
C LYS A 143 -1.62 -8.36 -8.61
N PRO A 144 -1.18 -9.37 -7.83
CA PRO A 144 -1.99 -9.94 -6.77
C PRO A 144 -2.20 -8.99 -5.57
N ARG A 145 -1.34 -7.97 -5.41
CA ARG A 145 -1.28 -7.10 -4.23
C ARG A 145 -1.39 -5.61 -4.58
N GLY A 146 -1.95 -4.84 -3.64
CA GLY A 146 -2.07 -3.37 -3.70
C GLY A 146 -0.79 -2.66 -3.38
N GLY A 147 -0.74 -1.35 -3.57
CA GLY A 147 0.43 -0.57 -3.18
C GLY A 147 1.67 -0.85 -4.01
N THR A 148 1.53 -1.17 -5.30
CA THR A 148 2.70 -1.46 -6.17
C THR A 148 2.70 -0.71 -7.48
N CYS A 149 1.52 -0.41 -8.03
CA CYS A 149 1.38 0.27 -9.30
C CYS A 149 0.03 0.97 -9.44
N THR A 150 -0.05 1.90 -10.38
CA THR A 150 -1.29 2.59 -10.79
C THR A 150 -1.34 2.83 -12.29
N THR A 151 -2.55 2.95 -12.85
CA THR A 151 -2.72 3.33 -14.27
C THR A 151 -2.53 4.83 -14.51
N ALA A 152 -2.54 5.66 -13.45
CA ALA A 152 -2.28 7.08 -13.58
C ALA A 152 -0.84 7.35 -14.03
N ALA A 153 -0.68 8.36 -14.90
CA ALA A 153 0.64 8.86 -15.26
C ALA A 153 1.28 9.60 -14.08
N SER A 154 2.60 9.49 -13.97
CA SER A 154 3.38 10.30 -13.03
C SER A 154 3.72 11.64 -13.69
N ASP A 155 3.60 12.72 -12.91
CA ASP A 155 4.25 13.99 -13.19
C ASP A 155 5.78 13.82 -13.08
N PRO A 156 6.57 14.70 -13.73
CA PRO A 156 8.01 14.59 -13.72
C PRO A 156 8.60 14.99 -12.34
N PRO A 157 9.86 14.63 -12.03
CA PRO A 157 10.49 14.90 -10.73
C PRO A 157 10.45 16.37 -10.31
N GLU A 158 10.53 17.29 -11.28
CA GLU A 158 10.50 18.75 -11.08
C GLU A 158 9.17 19.25 -10.49
N GLU A 159 8.08 18.51 -10.69
CA GLU A 159 6.79 18.79 -10.04
C GLU A 159 6.59 17.95 -8.78
N ALA A 160 7.13 16.73 -8.75
CA ALA A 160 6.91 15.79 -7.66
C ALA A 160 7.68 16.13 -6.38
N LEU A 161 8.95 16.52 -6.53
CA LEU A 161 9.83 16.86 -5.41
C LEU A 161 9.32 18.09 -4.64
N PRO A 162 8.97 19.22 -5.28
CA PRO A 162 8.46 20.39 -4.56
C PRO A 162 7.19 20.10 -3.78
N ARG A 163 6.31 19.21 -4.28
CA ARG A 163 5.12 18.80 -3.52
C ARG A 163 5.48 18.08 -2.23
N ALA A 164 6.37 17.08 -2.30
CA ALA A 164 6.79 16.35 -1.11
C ALA A 164 7.48 17.27 -0.08
N GLU A 165 8.37 18.16 -0.56
CA GLU A 165 9.07 19.13 0.28
C GLU A 165 8.13 20.17 0.89
N TYR A 166 7.17 20.68 0.12
CA TYR A 166 6.18 21.64 0.61
C TYR A 166 5.33 21.02 1.72
N LEU A 167 4.83 19.80 1.54
CA LEU A 167 4.02 19.11 2.56
C LEU A 167 4.84 18.78 3.81
N LEU A 168 6.13 18.49 3.67
CA LEU A 168 7.06 18.31 4.80
C LEU A 168 7.22 19.61 5.60
N LEU A 169 7.49 20.74 4.92
CA LEU A 169 7.71 22.04 5.56
C LEU A 169 6.47 22.54 6.31
N HIS A 170 5.28 22.27 5.76
CA HIS A 170 4.01 22.70 6.35
C HIS A 170 3.37 21.64 7.26
N LYS A 171 4.04 20.49 7.47
CA LYS A 171 3.51 19.31 8.21
C LYS A 171 2.10 18.91 7.79
N GLY A 172 1.77 19.12 6.52
CA GLY A 172 0.39 19.12 6.06
C GLY A 172 0.14 18.02 5.07
N PHE A 173 -0.52 16.93 5.48
CA PHE A 173 -1.22 16.01 4.58
C PHE A 173 -2.47 15.39 5.27
N GLY A 174 -3.00 16.11 6.26
CA GLY A 174 -4.14 15.68 7.04
C GLY A 174 -3.75 14.74 8.17
N VAL A 175 -4.75 14.09 8.76
CA VAL A 175 -4.55 13.06 9.78
C VAL A 175 -4.29 11.74 9.08
N TYR A 176 -3.31 11.00 9.57
CA TYR A 176 -2.99 9.68 9.03
C TYR A 176 -4.12 8.69 9.32
N ASP A 177 -4.63 8.03 8.29
CA ASP A 177 -5.59 6.93 8.37
C ASP A 177 -5.11 5.80 7.44
N LEU A 178 -4.82 4.63 8.03
CA LEU A 178 -4.31 3.47 7.31
C LEU A 178 -5.12 3.04 6.08
N LEU A 179 -6.44 3.27 6.07
CA LEU A 179 -7.32 2.82 5.00
C LEU A 179 -7.65 3.92 4.00
N ASN A 180 -7.71 5.18 4.46
CA ASN A 180 -8.21 6.29 3.66
C ASN A 180 -7.15 7.32 3.30
N ASN A 181 -6.27 7.67 4.24
CA ASN A 181 -5.29 8.73 4.08
C ASN A 181 -3.95 8.26 4.63
N ASN A 182 -3.30 7.37 3.90
CA ASN A 182 -2.09 6.69 4.33
C ASN A 182 -0.86 7.14 3.51
N CYS A 183 0.26 6.46 3.72
CA CYS A 183 1.50 6.73 3.00
C CYS A 183 1.39 6.50 1.47
N GLU A 184 0.54 5.56 1.01
CA GLU A 184 0.32 5.33 -0.42
C GLU A 184 -0.38 6.55 -1.04
N ASP A 185 -1.42 7.07 -0.39
CA ASP A 185 -2.14 8.26 -0.86
C ASP A 185 -1.22 9.49 -0.92
N PHE A 186 -0.38 9.66 0.11
CA PHE A 186 0.62 10.73 0.13
C PHE A 186 1.57 10.66 -1.05
N ALA A 187 2.17 9.49 -1.29
CA ALA A 187 3.15 9.33 -2.35
C ALA A 187 2.50 9.42 -3.75
N ILE A 188 1.28 8.88 -3.92
CA ILE A 188 0.49 9.06 -5.15
C ILE A 188 0.19 10.54 -5.39
N TYR A 189 -0.26 11.28 -4.37
CA TYR A 189 -0.50 12.71 -4.50
C TYR A 189 0.78 13.47 -4.88
N CYS A 190 1.91 13.15 -4.25
CA CYS A 190 3.20 13.77 -4.59
C CYS A 190 3.64 13.47 -6.02
N LYS A 191 3.21 12.37 -6.64
CA LYS A 191 3.58 12.01 -8.02
C LYS A 191 2.57 12.41 -9.08
N THR A 192 1.32 12.69 -8.73
CA THR A 192 0.23 12.88 -9.71
C THR A 192 -0.58 14.16 -9.50
N GLY A 193 -0.57 14.67 -8.27
CA GLY A 193 -1.33 15.84 -7.83
C GLY A 193 -2.80 15.50 -7.61
N LEU A 194 -3.16 14.22 -7.78
CA LEU A 194 -4.52 13.74 -7.71
C LEU A 194 -4.90 13.47 -6.26
N ILE A 195 -6.04 14.02 -5.85
CA ILE A 195 -6.72 13.66 -4.60
C ILE A 195 -8.11 13.13 -4.89
N VAL A 196 -8.65 12.39 -3.92
CA VAL A 196 -10.02 11.89 -3.91
C VAL A 196 -10.79 12.67 -2.85
N LEU A 197 -11.84 13.40 -3.24
CA LEU A 197 -12.60 14.26 -2.32
C LEU A 197 -13.50 13.49 -1.34
N LEU A 198 -14.02 12.32 -1.73
CA LEU A 198 -14.87 11.47 -0.90
C LEU A 198 -14.22 10.09 -0.70
N LYS A 199 -13.27 10.02 0.23
CA LYS A 199 -12.51 8.80 0.54
C LYS A 199 -13.36 7.79 1.32
N HIS A 200 -14.08 6.91 0.61
CA HIS A 200 -14.63 5.68 1.18
C HIS A 200 -13.67 4.50 0.91
N GLY A 201 -12.56 4.40 1.64
CA GLY A 201 -11.71 3.19 1.69
C GLY A 201 -11.01 2.80 0.40
N CYS A 202 -10.62 3.77 -0.44
CA CYS A 202 -10.23 3.49 -1.82
C CYS A 202 -8.73 3.24 -2.08
N SER A 203 -7.86 3.22 -1.06
CA SER A 203 -6.44 2.93 -1.30
C SER A 203 -6.23 1.49 -1.80
N GLY A 204 -5.18 1.25 -2.59
CA GLY A 204 -4.84 -0.09 -3.08
C GLY A 204 -4.61 -1.07 -1.92
N GLN A 205 -4.05 -0.56 -0.82
CA GLN A 205 -3.92 -1.28 0.45
C GLN A 205 -5.26 -1.58 1.14
N ALA A 206 -6.19 -0.62 1.23
CA ALA A 206 -7.51 -0.83 1.82
C ALA A 206 -8.32 -1.88 1.06
N ASN A 207 -8.23 -1.89 -0.27
CA ASN A 207 -8.83 -2.92 -1.10
C ASN A 207 -8.23 -4.31 -0.85
N SER A 208 -6.90 -4.39 -0.65
CA SER A 208 -6.22 -5.65 -0.32
C SER A 208 -6.63 -6.17 1.06
N ALA A 209 -6.69 -5.29 2.07
CA ALA A 209 -7.10 -5.64 3.42
C ALA A 209 -8.60 -6.02 3.52
N SER A 210 -9.47 -5.32 2.80
CA SER A 210 -10.90 -5.63 2.76
C SER A 210 -11.19 -6.93 1.99
N ALA A 211 -10.41 -7.25 0.96
CA ALA A 211 -10.48 -8.54 0.27
C ALA A 211 -10.04 -9.70 1.17
N ALA A 212 -8.94 -9.55 1.92
CA ALA A 212 -8.54 -10.51 2.94
C ALA A 212 -9.65 -10.72 3.99
N ARG A 213 -10.28 -9.62 4.46
CA ARG A 213 -11.42 -9.67 5.38
C ARG A 213 -12.65 -10.37 4.77
N ARG A 214 -12.96 -10.12 3.49
CA ARG A 214 -14.08 -10.78 2.78
C ARG A 214 -13.81 -12.26 2.51
N ALA A 215 -12.56 -12.63 2.17
CA ALA A 215 -12.14 -14.01 2.02
C ALA A 215 -12.25 -14.76 3.37
N PHE A 216 -11.78 -14.17 4.47
CA PHE A 216 -11.91 -14.75 5.82
C PHE A 216 -13.38 -14.81 6.28
N SER A 217 -14.17 -13.78 6.00
CA SER A 217 -15.59 -13.73 6.34
C SER A 217 -16.41 -14.75 5.55
N TRP A 218 -16.11 -15.00 4.28
CA TRP A 218 -16.76 -16.07 3.51
C TRP A 218 -16.33 -17.47 3.96
N SER A 219 -15.06 -17.62 4.38
CA SER A 219 -14.52 -18.87 4.94
C SER A 219 -15.22 -19.30 6.23
N CYS A 220 -15.73 -18.34 7.03
CA CYS A 220 -16.42 -18.63 8.30
C CYS A 220 -17.94 -18.43 8.26
N ALA A 221 -18.48 -17.55 7.41
CA ALA A 221 -19.93 -17.27 7.33
C ALA A 221 -20.65 -18.02 6.19
N GLY A 222 -19.92 -18.45 5.15
CA GLY A 222 -20.47 -19.23 4.03
C GLY A 222 -20.94 -20.63 4.44
N VAL A 223 -20.51 -21.13 5.59
CA VAL A 223 -20.97 -22.40 6.17
C VAL A 223 -22.33 -22.26 6.88
N LEU A 224 -22.74 -21.05 7.31
CA LEU A 224 -23.92 -20.89 8.18
C LEU A 224 -25.12 -20.12 7.62
N LYS A 225 -24.97 -19.28 6.58
CA LYS A 225 -26.06 -18.36 6.17
C LYS A 225 -26.90 -18.75 4.96
N SER A 226 -26.68 -19.92 4.34
CA SER A 226 -27.47 -20.34 3.18
C SER A 226 -27.96 -21.79 3.27
N VAL A 227 -28.42 -22.21 4.45
CA VAL A 227 -29.28 -23.39 4.58
C VAL A 227 -30.73 -22.92 4.73
N SER A 228 -31.33 -22.51 3.62
CA SER A 228 -32.76 -22.81 3.46
C SER A 228 -32.84 -24.32 3.23
N VAL A 229 -33.53 -25.00 4.13
CA VAL A 229 -33.69 -26.47 4.18
C VAL A 229 -34.22 -27.04 2.85
N GLY A 230 -34.74 -26.21 1.93
CA GLY A 230 -35.24 -26.62 0.61
C GLY A 230 -34.24 -26.64 -0.56
N SER A 231 -33.00 -26.15 -0.43
CA SER A 231 -32.01 -26.15 -1.54
C SER A 231 -30.83 -27.10 -1.38
N VAL A 232 -30.84 -27.92 -0.32
CA VAL A 232 -29.79 -28.91 -0.01
C VAL A 232 -29.64 -29.93 -1.15
N ALA A 233 -30.70 -30.19 -1.93
CA ALA A 233 -30.68 -31.14 -3.05
C ALA A 233 -29.83 -30.73 -4.26
N ARG A 234 -29.29 -29.49 -4.34
CA ARG A 234 -28.35 -29.09 -5.41
C ARG A 234 -26.88 -29.04 -5.00
N TYR A 235 -26.56 -29.29 -3.73
CA TYR A 235 -25.16 -29.22 -3.25
C TYR A 235 -24.67 -30.47 -2.54
N THR A 236 -25.52 -31.48 -2.30
CA THR A 236 -25.12 -32.70 -1.57
C THR A 236 -24.85 -33.93 -2.44
N LEU A 237 -24.87 -33.83 -3.77
CA LEU A 237 -24.60 -34.96 -4.66
C LEU A 237 -23.50 -34.65 -5.70
N SER A 238 -22.28 -34.42 -5.24
CA SER A 238 -21.08 -35.03 -5.87
C SER A 238 -19.81 -34.68 -5.08
N SER A 239 -19.20 -35.71 -4.52
CA SER A 239 -17.92 -35.67 -3.81
C SER A 239 -16.71 -35.35 -4.71
N SER A 240 -16.91 -35.04 -6.00
CA SER A 240 -15.89 -34.59 -6.96
C SER A 240 -15.81 -33.05 -7.12
N LEU A 241 -16.75 -32.28 -6.54
CA LEU A 241 -16.80 -30.82 -6.62
C LEU A 241 -16.21 -30.11 -5.38
N GLY A 242 -15.66 -30.84 -4.41
CA GLY A 242 -15.10 -30.25 -3.18
C GLY A 242 -13.83 -29.42 -3.39
N VAL A 243 -13.05 -29.67 -4.45
CA VAL A 243 -11.87 -28.84 -4.78
C VAL A 243 -12.19 -27.92 -5.95
N ALA A 244 -12.89 -28.41 -6.97
CA ALA A 244 -13.27 -27.63 -8.14
C ALA A 244 -14.30 -26.52 -7.82
N GLY A 245 -15.28 -26.79 -6.95
CA GLY A 245 -16.27 -25.80 -6.52
C GLY A 245 -15.65 -24.69 -5.68
N PHE A 246 -14.72 -25.01 -4.77
CA PHE A 246 -13.95 -24.02 -4.02
C PHE A 246 -13.03 -23.20 -4.93
N ALA A 247 -12.41 -23.84 -5.92
CA ALA A 247 -11.59 -23.15 -6.92
C ALA A 247 -12.42 -22.16 -7.74
N CYS A 248 -13.62 -22.54 -8.21
CA CYS A 248 -14.52 -21.63 -8.94
C CYS A 248 -14.96 -20.43 -8.10
N ILE A 249 -15.33 -20.64 -6.83
CA ILE A 249 -15.71 -19.55 -5.91
C ILE A 249 -14.51 -18.61 -5.64
N ALA A 250 -13.31 -19.17 -5.47
CA ALA A 250 -12.08 -18.40 -5.30
C ALA A 250 -11.75 -17.57 -6.56
N LEU A 251 -11.93 -18.14 -7.77
CA LEU A 251 -11.72 -17.47 -9.05
C LEU A 251 -12.71 -16.31 -9.26
N GLU A 252 -14.01 -16.52 -8.99
CA GLU A 252 -15.00 -15.45 -9.06
C GLU A 252 -14.72 -14.33 -8.05
N GLY A 253 -14.37 -14.70 -6.81
CA GLY A 253 -13.98 -13.75 -5.77
C GLY A 253 -12.76 -12.93 -6.16
N TYR A 254 -11.74 -13.58 -6.73
CA TYR A 254 -10.53 -12.93 -7.22
C TYR A 254 -10.82 -12.01 -8.40
N GLY A 255 -11.67 -12.43 -9.34
CA GLY A 255 -12.10 -11.59 -10.47
C GLY A 255 -12.82 -10.31 -10.00
N LYS A 256 -13.74 -10.44 -9.03
CA LYS A 256 -14.42 -9.28 -8.40
C LYS A 256 -13.44 -8.37 -7.68
N TYR A 257 -12.46 -8.94 -6.98
CA TYR A 257 -11.38 -8.18 -6.33
C TYR A 257 -10.54 -7.39 -7.34
N CYS A 258 -10.09 -8.03 -8.42
CA CYS A 258 -9.30 -7.38 -9.46
C CYS A 258 -10.06 -6.22 -10.12
N ARG A 259 -11.35 -6.41 -10.38
CA ARG A 259 -12.22 -5.36 -10.93
C ARG A 259 -12.41 -4.22 -9.95
N ALA A 260 -12.74 -4.50 -8.68
CA ALA A 260 -12.91 -3.47 -7.67
C ALA A 260 -11.64 -2.63 -7.46
N ARG A 261 -10.45 -3.25 -7.56
CA ARG A 261 -9.18 -2.52 -7.54
C ARG A 261 -9.01 -1.62 -8.74
N LEU A 262 -9.32 -2.12 -9.94
CA LEU A 262 -9.23 -1.34 -11.16
C LEU A 262 -10.15 -0.12 -11.08
N ASP A 263 -11.38 -0.31 -10.63
CA ASP A 263 -12.37 0.76 -10.51
C ASP A 263 -11.98 1.81 -9.45
N ALA A 264 -11.26 1.39 -8.41
CA ALA A 264 -10.76 2.28 -7.36
C ALA A 264 -9.42 2.97 -7.69
N ASP A 265 -8.72 2.53 -8.74
CA ASP A 265 -7.43 3.09 -9.15
C ASP A 265 -7.56 4.59 -9.47
N ILE A 266 -6.60 5.38 -9.00
CA ILE A 266 -6.61 6.85 -9.16
C ILE A 266 -6.61 7.27 -10.63
N GLY A 267 -6.07 6.45 -11.54
CA GLY A 267 -6.09 6.71 -12.98
C GLY A 267 -7.37 6.29 -13.71
N VAL A 268 -8.31 5.63 -13.02
CA VAL A 268 -9.57 5.14 -13.61
C VAL A 268 -10.78 5.85 -13.03
N ARG A 269 -10.78 6.12 -11.73
CA ARG A 269 -11.90 6.73 -11.03
C ARG A 269 -12.19 8.15 -11.53
N VAL A 270 -13.47 8.52 -11.53
CA VAL A 270 -13.95 9.81 -12.07
C VAL A 270 -13.95 10.96 -11.06
N ASP A 271 -13.78 10.65 -9.78
CA ASP A 271 -13.78 11.60 -8.67
C ASP A 271 -12.36 11.91 -8.15
N ALA A 272 -11.33 11.64 -8.96
CA ALA A 272 -9.97 12.08 -8.74
C ALA A 272 -9.73 13.43 -9.43
N PHE A 273 -9.20 14.41 -8.70
CA PHE A 273 -8.96 15.76 -9.21
C PHE A 273 -7.53 16.19 -8.92
N LYS A 274 -6.90 16.87 -9.89
CA LYS A 274 -5.57 17.45 -9.70
C LYS A 274 -5.70 18.73 -8.88
N VAL A 275 -4.97 18.82 -7.77
CA VAL A 275 -5.03 19.93 -6.82
C VAL A 275 -3.62 20.39 -6.49
N HIS A 276 -3.40 21.71 -6.57
CA HIS A 276 -2.13 22.33 -6.20
C HIS A 276 -1.82 22.15 -4.71
N VAL A 277 -0.54 22.13 -4.37
CA VAL A 277 -0.09 21.76 -3.02
C VAL A 277 -0.46 22.80 -1.98
N GLU A 278 -0.47 24.06 -2.39
CA GLU A 278 -0.88 25.21 -1.59
C GLU A 278 -2.37 25.13 -1.24
N ASP A 279 -3.22 24.79 -2.23
CA ASP A 279 -4.66 24.63 -2.05
C ASP A 279 -4.97 23.45 -1.14
N LEU A 280 -4.28 22.33 -1.35
CA LEU A 280 -4.44 21.14 -0.52
C LEU A 280 -4.05 21.44 0.94
N ALA A 281 -2.88 22.01 1.17
CA ALA A 281 -2.40 22.35 2.51
C ALA A 281 -3.35 23.35 3.20
N SER A 282 -3.84 24.35 2.45
CA SER A 282 -4.80 25.33 2.96
C SER A 282 -6.13 24.68 3.36
N ALA A 283 -6.70 23.82 2.51
CA ALA A 283 -7.94 23.12 2.79
C ALA A 283 -7.82 22.21 4.02
N ILE A 284 -6.70 21.51 4.16
CA ILE A 284 -6.40 20.65 5.32
C ILE A 284 -6.28 21.49 6.59
N ALA A 285 -5.54 22.60 6.55
CA ALA A 285 -5.38 23.49 7.69
C ALA A 285 -6.72 24.06 8.17
N ILE A 286 -7.59 24.47 7.25
CA ILE A 286 -8.95 24.95 7.56
C ILE A 286 -9.77 23.84 8.24
N THR A 287 -9.72 22.62 7.71
CA THR A 287 -10.49 21.48 8.23
C THR A 287 -10.03 21.10 9.64
N GLN A 288 -8.72 21.06 9.86
CA GLN A 288 -8.15 20.79 11.19
C GLN A 288 -8.44 21.91 12.19
N GLY A 289 -8.44 23.17 11.74
CA GLY A 289 -8.80 24.33 12.56
C GLY A 289 -10.26 24.28 13.03
N ARG A 290 -11.21 23.96 12.13
CA ARG A 290 -12.62 23.79 12.47
C ARG A 290 -12.85 22.67 13.49
N SER A 291 -12.22 21.51 13.28
CA SER A 291 -12.34 20.37 14.21
C SER A 291 -11.83 20.71 15.62
N LYS A 292 -10.70 21.43 15.74
CA LYS A 292 -10.19 21.87 17.06
C LYS A 292 -11.12 22.85 17.77
N ASN A 293 -11.76 23.75 17.02
CA ASN A 293 -12.71 24.70 17.60
C ASN A 293 -13.99 24.00 18.09
N GLU A 294 -14.56 23.06 17.31
CA GLU A 294 -15.72 22.28 17.75
C GLU A 294 -15.45 21.43 19.00
N ILE A 295 -14.23 20.87 19.14
CA ILE A 295 -13.83 20.14 20.35
C ILE A 295 -13.71 21.08 21.54
N LYS A 296 -13.12 22.28 21.35
CA LYS A 296 -13.05 23.31 22.39
C LYS A 296 -14.43 23.75 22.84
N ASP A 297 -15.33 24.03 21.90
CA ASP A 297 -16.70 24.47 22.21
C ASP A 297 -17.47 23.40 22.99
N LYS A 298 -17.27 22.11 22.68
CA LYS A 298 -17.85 21.00 23.45
C LYS A 298 -17.25 20.84 24.84
N LEU A 299 -15.96 21.14 25.03
CA LEU A 299 -15.30 21.10 26.34
C LEU A 299 -15.68 22.29 27.25
N ILE A 300 -16.09 23.42 26.67
CA ILE A 300 -16.52 24.61 27.41
C ILE A 300 -17.97 24.46 27.93
N ILE A 301 -18.75 23.58 27.29
CA ILE A 301 -20.17 23.33 27.63
C ILE A 301 -20.34 22.15 28.62
N SER A 302 -19.26 21.41 28.95
CA SER A 302 -19.22 20.34 29.96
C SER A 302 -18.64 20.79 31.29
#